data_AF-A0A3S5IL79-F1
#
_entry.id   AF-A0A3S5IL79-F1
#
_cell.length_a   1.000
_cell.length_b   1.000
_cell.length_c   1.000
_cell.angle_alpha   90.00
_cell.angle_beta   90.00
_cell.angle_gamma   90.00
#
_symmetry.space_group_name_H-M   'P 1'
#
loop_
_entity.id
_entity.type
_entity.pdbx_description
1 polymer ?
#
loop_
_entity_poly.entity_id
_entity_poly.type
_entity_poly.pdbx_seq_one_letter_code
_entity_poly.pdbx_strand_id
1 'polypeptide(L)'
;MTHPIPGFWCECWTDSPSCTERPALLASIETYSAPQAGRWIAVALRTLVSGLEPAAAAEAWDWLHEGRTTTIKALHSGEPCTVSINSHGTQVTWTARPVLLLPLAHRQNTNLPHCAWIFRPTTAD
;
A
#
# COMPACT_ATOMS: atom_id res chain seq x y z
N MET A 1 -20.72 -10.92 -8.10
CA MET A 1 -19.99 -11.93 -7.29
C MET A 1 -20.34 -11.66 -5.83
N THR A 2 -20.84 -12.64 -5.09
CA THR A 2 -21.49 -12.46 -3.76
C THR A 2 -20.72 -13.07 -2.59
N HIS A 3 -19.51 -13.60 -2.81
CA HIS A 3 -18.70 -14.23 -1.78
C HIS A 3 -17.42 -13.43 -1.50
N PRO A 4 -16.92 -13.41 -0.25
CA PRO A 4 -15.63 -12.84 0.08
C PRO A 4 -14.50 -13.49 -0.73
N ILE A 5 -13.57 -12.69 -1.23
CA ILE A 5 -12.44 -13.15 -2.04
C ILE A 5 -11.15 -12.93 -1.24
N PRO A 6 -10.28 -13.95 -1.06
CA PRO A 6 -8.97 -13.74 -0.46
C PRO A 6 -8.16 -12.73 -1.27
N GLY A 7 -7.49 -11.80 -0.58
CA GLY A 7 -6.65 -10.79 -1.20
C GLY A 7 -5.71 -10.16 -0.18
N PHE A 8 -5.13 -9.03 -0.55
CA PHE A 8 -4.21 -8.29 0.30
C PHE A 8 -4.63 -6.83 0.38
N TRP A 9 -4.68 -6.31 1.60
CA TRP A 9 -4.81 -4.89 1.87
C TRP A 9 -3.42 -4.30 1.97
N CYS A 10 -3.11 -3.37 1.07
CA CYS A 10 -1.82 -2.69 1.01
C CYS A 10 -1.99 -1.23 1.39
N GLU A 11 -1.05 -0.71 2.18
CA GLU A 11 -1.04 0.69 2.64
C GLU A 11 0.36 1.27 2.53
N CYS A 12 0.44 2.58 2.30
CA CYS A 12 1.67 3.37 2.30
C CYS A 12 1.50 4.50 3.30
N TRP A 13 2.39 4.54 4.27
CA TRP A 13 2.40 5.49 5.38
C TRP A 13 3.67 6.33 5.31
N THR A 14 3.58 7.58 5.73
CA THR A 14 4.75 8.41 6.04
C THR A 14 4.75 8.79 7.50
N ASP A 15 5.91 8.71 8.12
CA ASP A 15 6.16 9.19 9.47
C ASP A 15 7.45 10.02 9.47
N SER A 16 7.43 11.17 10.13
CA SER A 16 8.58 12.06 10.25
C SER A 16 8.86 12.24 11.74
N PRO A 17 9.67 11.37 12.37
CA PRO A 17 9.87 11.39 13.82
C PRO A 17 10.52 12.68 14.34
N SER A 18 11.13 13.47 13.47
CA SER A 18 11.66 14.81 13.79
C SER A 18 10.57 15.90 13.83
N CYS A 19 9.39 15.62 13.28
CA CYS A 19 8.23 16.50 13.28
C CYS A 19 7.21 16.02 14.31
N THR A 20 6.37 16.94 14.82
CA THR A 20 5.25 16.58 15.71
C THR A 20 4.00 16.13 14.94
N GLU A 21 4.11 16.00 13.63
CA GLU A 21 3.04 15.53 12.76
C GLU A 21 2.74 14.05 12.99
N ARG A 22 1.46 13.67 12.89
CA ARG A 22 1.04 12.28 13.00
C ARG A 22 1.40 11.53 11.71
N PRO A 23 1.63 10.20 11.78
CA PRO A 23 1.78 9.39 10.59
C PRO A 23 0.62 9.59 9.61
N ALA A 24 0.94 9.86 8.35
CA ALA A 24 -0.03 10.14 7.30
C ALA A 24 -0.17 8.94 6.36
N LEU A 25 -1.41 8.54 6.07
CA LEU A 25 -1.71 7.55 5.05
C LEU A 25 -1.62 8.22 3.67
N LEU A 26 -0.62 7.84 2.86
CA LEU A 26 -0.45 8.37 1.51
C LEU A 26 -1.31 7.63 0.48
N ALA A 27 -1.44 6.32 0.63
CA ALA A 27 -2.17 5.49 -0.32
C ALA A 27 -2.60 4.16 0.30
N SER A 28 -3.70 3.61 -0.21
CA SER A 28 -4.14 2.26 0.10
C SER A 28 -4.75 1.58 -1.12
N ILE A 29 -4.55 0.28 -1.29
CA ILE A 29 -5.14 -0.50 -2.38
C ILE A 29 -5.45 -1.94 -1.97
N GLU A 30 -6.55 -2.46 -2.48
CA GLU A 30 -6.82 -3.90 -2.50
C GLU A 30 -6.13 -4.58 -3.69
N THR A 31 -5.45 -5.69 -3.44
CA THR A 31 -4.85 -6.53 -4.49
C THR A 31 -5.32 -7.97 -4.37
N TYR A 32 -5.36 -8.68 -5.50
CA TYR A 32 -5.93 -10.03 -5.56
C TYR A 32 -4.86 -11.12 -5.60
N SER A 33 -3.58 -10.75 -5.55
CA SER A 33 -2.48 -11.70 -5.50
C SER A 33 -1.23 -11.08 -4.88
N ALA A 34 -0.41 -11.92 -4.25
CA ALA A 34 0.87 -11.49 -3.67
C ALA A 34 1.80 -10.81 -4.69
N PRO A 35 1.91 -11.28 -5.95
CA PRO A 35 2.67 -10.56 -6.98
C PRO A 35 2.11 -9.16 -7.31
N GLN A 36 0.79 -8.95 -7.25
CA GLN A 36 0.20 -7.63 -7.44
C GLN A 36 0.56 -6.69 -6.28
N ALA A 37 0.45 -7.15 -5.03
CA ALA A 37 0.90 -6.39 -3.86
C ALA A 37 2.37 -5.98 -3.96
N GLY A 38 3.26 -6.96 -4.23
CA GLY A 38 4.68 -6.69 -4.41
C GLY A 38 4.97 -5.76 -5.60
N ARG A 39 4.20 -5.84 -6.69
CA ARG A 39 4.31 -4.91 -7.83
C ARG A 39 3.91 -3.49 -7.45
N TRP A 40 2.84 -3.32 -6.67
CA TRP A 40 2.37 -2.02 -6.24
C TRP A 40 3.44 -1.28 -5.42
N ILE A 41 4.05 -1.95 -4.43
CA ILE A 41 5.19 -1.41 -3.66
C ILE A 41 6.36 -1.06 -4.60
N ALA A 42 6.70 -1.97 -5.53
CA ALA A 42 7.82 -1.77 -6.44
C ALA A 42 7.61 -0.64 -7.46
N VAL A 43 6.37 -0.30 -7.81
CA VAL A 43 6.07 0.87 -8.65
C VAL A 43 6.22 2.14 -7.84
N ALA A 44 5.66 2.19 -6.62
CA ALA A 44 5.80 3.35 -5.74
C ALA A 44 7.26 3.67 -5.43
N LEU A 45 8.06 2.66 -5.06
CA LEU A 45 9.51 2.84 -4.80
C LEU A 45 10.28 3.37 -6.00
N ARG A 46 10.00 2.87 -7.22
CA ARG A 46 10.66 3.37 -8.45
C ARG A 46 10.34 4.83 -8.73
N THR A 47 9.14 5.30 -8.39
CA THR A 47 8.76 6.71 -8.51
C THR A 47 9.55 7.59 -7.54
N LEU A 48 9.86 7.09 -6.35
CA LEU A 48 10.54 7.86 -5.31
C LEU A 48 12.06 7.83 -5.43
N VAL A 49 12.65 6.75 -5.99
CA VAL A 49 14.09 6.44 -5.86
C VAL A 49 15.04 7.57 -6.26
N SER A 50 14.68 8.36 -7.29
CA SER A 50 15.52 9.46 -7.78
C SER A 50 15.57 10.69 -6.84
N GLY A 51 14.62 10.81 -5.92
CA GLY A 51 14.57 11.88 -4.92
C GLY A 51 15.01 11.43 -3.53
N LEU A 52 15.50 10.20 -3.37
CA LEU A 52 16.02 9.69 -2.11
C LEU A 52 17.49 10.07 -1.91
N GLU A 53 17.90 10.16 -0.64
CA GLU A 53 19.32 10.24 -0.28
C GLU A 53 20.07 9.01 -0.80
N PRO A 54 21.38 9.11 -1.14
CA PRO A 54 22.12 8.02 -1.78
C PRO A 54 22.04 6.67 -1.05
N ALA A 55 22.08 6.66 0.29
CA ALA A 55 21.95 5.44 1.07
C ALA A 55 20.54 4.82 0.97
N ALA A 56 19.50 5.66 1.10
CA ALA A 56 18.11 5.24 0.96
C ALA A 56 17.78 4.77 -0.47
N ALA A 57 18.39 5.38 -1.48
CA ALA A 57 18.29 4.94 -2.87
C ALA A 57 18.92 3.55 -3.07
N ALA A 58 20.06 3.29 -2.44
CA ALA A 58 20.70 1.96 -2.48
C ALA A 58 19.80 0.89 -1.82
N GLU A 59 19.27 1.16 -0.62
CA GLU A 59 18.31 0.26 0.05
C GLU A 59 17.06 -0.01 -0.80
N ALA A 60 16.53 1.04 -1.45
CA ALA A 60 15.40 0.89 -2.36
C ALA A 60 15.75 0.00 -3.56
N TRP A 61 16.95 0.16 -4.14
CA TRP A 61 17.40 -0.72 -5.22
C TRP A 61 17.60 -2.17 -4.77
N ASP A 62 18.19 -2.40 -3.60
CA ASP A 62 18.36 -3.74 -3.05
C ASP A 62 17.02 -4.44 -2.87
N TRP A 63 16.02 -3.73 -2.33
CA TRP A 63 14.67 -4.26 -2.24
C TRP A 63 14.04 -4.53 -3.62
N LEU A 64 14.22 -3.61 -4.57
CA LEU A 64 13.66 -3.74 -5.93
C LEU A 64 14.20 -4.96 -6.69
N HIS A 65 15.45 -5.36 -6.44
CA HIS A 65 16.10 -6.50 -7.08
C HIS A 65 15.88 -7.80 -6.31
N GLU A 66 16.10 -7.80 -4.99
CA GLU A 66 16.13 -9.02 -4.17
C GLU A 66 14.95 -9.09 -3.19
N GLY A 67 14.69 -8.00 -2.45
CA GLY A 67 13.69 -7.95 -1.38
C GLY A 67 12.24 -8.19 -1.84
N ARG A 68 11.92 -7.88 -3.10
CA ARG A 68 10.60 -8.10 -3.68
C ARG A 68 10.22 -9.59 -3.69
N THR A 69 11.15 -10.48 -4.00
CA THR A 69 10.88 -11.93 -4.04
C THR A 69 10.56 -12.45 -2.64
N THR A 70 11.30 -12.00 -1.63
CA THR A 70 11.05 -12.33 -0.22
C THR A 70 9.68 -11.85 0.23
N THR A 71 9.32 -10.61 -0.15
CA THR A 71 7.99 -10.05 0.13
C THR A 71 6.86 -10.90 -0.48
N ILE A 72 7.00 -11.27 -1.75
CA ILE A 72 6.01 -12.11 -2.44
C ILE A 72 5.89 -13.48 -1.77
N LYS A 73 7.00 -14.08 -1.32
CA LYS A 73 7.00 -15.37 -0.61
C LYS A 73 6.26 -15.27 0.73
N ALA A 74 6.56 -14.26 1.55
CA ALA A 74 5.87 -14.03 2.82
C ALA A 74 4.35 -13.92 2.64
N LEU A 75 3.93 -13.10 1.67
CA LEU A 75 2.51 -12.92 1.36
C LEU A 75 1.84 -14.21 0.86
N HIS A 76 2.54 -15.04 0.08
CA HIS A 76 2.02 -16.36 -0.32
C HIS A 76 1.84 -17.30 0.87
N SER A 77 2.72 -17.21 1.88
CA SER A 77 2.62 -17.97 3.13
C SER A 77 1.55 -17.42 4.08
N GLY A 78 0.83 -16.36 3.70
CA GLY A 78 -0.17 -15.72 4.56
C GLY A 78 0.44 -14.82 5.64
N GLU A 79 1.71 -14.43 5.51
CA GLU A 79 2.36 -13.52 6.44
C GLU A 79 2.23 -12.07 5.95
N PRO A 80 1.90 -11.11 6.83
CA PRO A 80 1.99 -9.71 6.49
C PRO A 80 3.45 -9.31 6.26
N CYS A 81 3.68 -8.38 5.35
CA CYS A 81 5.00 -7.83 5.08
C CYS A 81 5.06 -6.33 5.34
N THR A 82 6.24 -5.86 5.68
CA THR A 82 6.56 -4.44 5.85
C THR A 82 7.84 -4.12 5.09
N VAL A 83 7.82 -3.01 4.35
CA VAL A 83 8.99 -2.44 3.66
C VAL A 83 9.08 -0.99 4.10
N SER A 84 10.24 -0.57 4.58
CA SER A 84 10.45 0.79 5.07
C SER A 84 11.70 1.37 4.44
N ILE A 85 11.62 2.63 4.03
CA ILE A 85 12.76 3.42 3.55
C ILE A 85 12.78 4.72 4.36
N ASN A 86 13.93 5.11 4.89
CA ASN A 86 14.11 6.38 5.58
C ASN A 86 14.97 7.32 4.72
N SER A 87 14.46 8.51 4.42
CA SER A 87 15.20 9.54 3.69
C SER A 87 14.91 10.92 4.26
N HIS A 88 15.95 11.72 4.50
CA HIS A 88 15.85 13.05 5.12
C HIS A 88 15.02 13.11 6.41
N GLY A 89 15.08 12.07 7.25
CA GLY A 89 14.30 12.01 8.48
C GLY A 89 12.80 11.76 8.29
N THR A 90 12.38 11.42 7.07
CA THR A 90 11.04 10.93 6.76
C THR A 90 11.12 9.44 6.44
N GLN A 91 10.36 8.64 7.18
CA GLN A 91 10.19 7.22 6.96
C GLN A 91 8.95 6.98 6.12
N VAL A 92 9.12 6.33 4.97
CA VAL A 92 8.02 5.82 4.15
C VAL A 92 7.92 4.32 4.40
N THR A 93 6.73 3.85 4.80
CA THR A 93 6.49 2.45 5.13
C THR A 93 5.33 1.90 4.31
N TRP A 94 5.60 0.84 3.55
CA TRP A 94 4.59 0.04 2.88
C TRP A 94 4.29 -1.21 3.69
N THR A 95 3.01 -1.47 3.92
CA THR A 95 2.54 -2.73 4.51
C THR A 95 1.63 -3.44 3.53
N ALA A 96 1.71 -4.77 3.49
CA ALA A 96 0.68 -5.59 2.85
C ALA A 96 0.30 -6.74 3.78
N ARG A 97 -0.99 -6.95 3.99
CA ARG A 97 -1.52 -7.99 4.87
C ARG A 97 -2.62 -8.80 4.18
N PRO A 98 -2.69 -10.12 4.38
CA PRO A 98 -3.80 -10.93 3.88
C PRO A 98 -5.13 -10.49 4.50
N VAL A 99 -6.19 -10.45 3.69
CA VAL A 99 -7.55 -10.12 4.10
C VAL A 99 -8.58 -10.90 3.28
N LEU A 100 -9.81 -10.97 3.78
CA LEU A 100 -10.98 -11.33 2.97
C LEU A 100 -11.61 -10.05 2.43
N LEU A 101 -11.51 -9.84 1.12
CA LEU A 101 -12.14 -8.72 0.44
C LEU A 101 -13.63 -9.02 0.29
N LEU A 102 -14.44 -8.23 0.99
CA LEU A 102 -15.89 -8.31 0.84
C LEU A 102 -16.29 -7.71 -0.51
N PRO A 103 -17.28 -8.29 -1.21
CA PRO A 103 -17.86 -7.71 -2.42
C PRO A 103 -18.76 -6.51 -2.05
N LEU A 104 -18.18 -5.52 -1.38
CA LEU A 104 -18.72 -4.18 -1.27
C LEU A 104 -18.43 -3.47 -2.60
N ALA A 105 -19.35 -2.63 -3.06
CA ALA A 105 -19.30 -1.89 -4.33
C ALA A 105 -17.87 -1.77 -4.89
N HIS A 106 -17.52 -2.73 -5.74
CA HIS A 106 -16.15 -2.97 -6.19
C HIS A 106 -15.61 -1.67 -6.78
N ARG A 107 -14.49 -1.14 -6.27
CA ARG A 107 -13.88 0.09 -6.81
C ARG A 107 -13.53 -0.01 -8.28
N GLN A 108 -13.49 -1.22 -8.85
CA GLN A 108 -13.34 -1.44 -10.29
C GLN A 108 -14.63 -1.24 -11.11
N ASN A 109 -15.46 -0.28 -10.71
CA ASN A 109 -16.32 0.45 -11.64
C ASN A 109 -17.32 -0.44 -12.42
N THR A 110 -18.20 -1.16 -11.72
CA THR A 110 -19.23 -1.95 -12.43
C THR A 110 -20.67 -1.69 -12.04
N ASN A 111 -20.94 -0.91 -11.00
CA ASN A 111 -22.20 -0.18 -10.73
C ASN A 111 -22.15 0.26 -9.27
N LEU A 112 -22.12 1.57 -9.01
CA LEU A 112 -22.31 2.08 -7.66
C LEU A 112 -23.75 1.78 -7.22
N PRO A 113 -24.00 1.37 -5.96
CA PRO A 113 -25.35 1.20 -5.47
C PRO A 113 -26.09 2.54 -5.54
N HIS A 114 -27.41 2.51 -5.74
CA HIS A 114 -28.22 3.74 -5.91
C HIS A 114 -27.99 4.77 -4.78
N CYS A 115 -27.74 4.30 -3.55
CA CYS A 115 -27.44 5.16 -2.40
C CYS A 115 -26.15 5.99 -2.55
N ALA A 116 -25.16 5.54 -3.34
CA ALA A 116 -23.95 6.31 -3.60
C ALA A 116 -24.24 7.62 -4.36
N TRP A 117 -25.29 7.64 -5.19
CA TRP A 117 -25.74 8.84 -5.89
C TRP A 117 -26.58 9.78 -5.01
N ILE A 118 -27.16 9.25 -3.94
CA ILE A 118 -27.95 10.02 -2.97
C ILE A 118 -27.04 10.67 -1.91
N PHE A 119 -25.82 10.15 -1.71
CA PHE A 119 -24.90 10.64 -0.70
C PHE A 119 -24.58 12.12 -0.92
N ARG A 120 -24.91 12.95 0.07
CA ARG A 120 -24.52 14.36 0.14
C ARG A 120 -23.49 14.48 1.26
N PRO A 121 -22.21 14.74 0.95
CA PRO A 121 -21.22 14.96 2.00
C PRO A 121 -21.64 16.20 2.79
N THR A 122 -21.95 16.01 4.07
CA THR A 122 -22.06 17.14 4.99
C THR A 122 -20.64 17.67 5.18
N THR A 123 -20.39 18.90 4.78
CA THR A 123 -19.19 19.63 5.19
C THR A 123 -19.22 19.70 6.71
N ALA A 124 -18.29 19.02 7.37
CA ALA A 124 -18.03 19.27 8.78
C ALA A 124 -17.36 20.64 8.88
N ASP A 125 -18.00 21.58 9.57
CA ASP A 125 -17.42 22.86 10.00
C ASP A 125 -16.27 22.64 10.99
#